data_AF-A0A2G4SNG5-F1
#
_entry.id   AF-A0A2G4SNG5-F1
#
_cell.length_a   1.000
_cell.length_b   1.000
_cell.length_c   1.000
_cell.angle_alpha   90.00
_cell.angle_beta   90.00
_cell.angle_gamma   90.00
#
_symmetry.space_group_name_H-M   'P 1'
#
loop_
_entity.id
_entity.type
_entity.pdbx_description
1 polymer ?
#
loop_
_entity_poly.entity_id
_entity_poly.type
_entity_poly.pdbx_seq_one_letter_code
_entity_poly.pdbx_strand_id
1 'polypeptide(L)'
;MEYITRDSKLIKTSFISITHVCIRYGSALLPGEGSAMAAYVQQGKRIPRRGEIGLSGDQIAEFEKAGYVMSGNRHQRMNAVRLRKENQVISAEEKRLVLQHAQEQKLRRENEIISGFREILGEKLKKE
;
A
#
# COMPACT_ATOMS: atom_id res chain seq x y z
N MET A 1 -25.53 18.39 -16.94
CA MET A 1 -26.04 17.09 -17.42
C MET A 1 -25.95 17.15 -18.93
N GLU A 2 -24.77 16.87 -19.47
CA GLU A 2 -24.49 17.05 -20.89
C GLU A 2 -24.47 15.69 -21.57
N TYR A 3 -25.35 15.53 -22.55
CA TYR A 3 -25.44 14.37 -23.41
C TYR A 3 -24.80 14.72 -24.74
N ILE A 4 -23.70 14.06 -25.11
CA ILE A 4 -23.17 14.15 -26.47
C ILE A 4 -23.68 12.93 -27.23
N THR A 5 -24.59 13.18 -28.17
CA THR A 5 -25.14 12.17 -29.06
C THR A 5 -24.14 11.88 -30.17
N ARG A 6 -23.57 10.67 -30.21
CA ARG A 6 -23.02 10.09 -31.44
C ARG A 6 -23.50 8.65 -31.56
N ASP A 7 -24.29 8.44 -32.61
CA ASP A 7 -24.66 7.16 -33.23
C ASP A 7 -25.10 6.03 -32.30
N SER A 8 -26.43 5.97 -32.11
CA SER A 8 -27.32 4.80 -32.01
C SER A 8 -26.96 3.59 -31.13
N LYS A 9 -25.92 3.65 -30.31
CA LYS A 9 -25.63 2.62 -29.30
C LYS A 9 -25.48 3.28 -27.94
N LEU A 10 -26.44 3.00 -27.06
CA LEU A 10 -26.32 3.19 -25.61
C LEU A 10 -25.24 2.24 -25.09
N ILE A 11 -23.98 2.64 -25.22
CA ILE A 11 -22.88 1.95 -24.54
C ILE A 11 -22.91 2.46 -23.10
N LYS A 12 -23.38 1.63 -22.17
CA LYS A 12 -23.09 1.82 -20.75
C LYS A 12 -21.59 1.68 -20.62
N THR A 13 -20.86 2.79 -20.62
CA THR A 13 -19.50 2.77 -20.08
C THR A 13 -19.68 2.47 -18.61
N SER A 14 -19.38 1.24 -18.21
CA SER A 14 -19.03 0.92 -16.85
C SER A 14 -17.75 1.69 -16.55
N PHE A 15 -17.90 2.98 -16.25
CA PHE A 15 -16.93 3.75 -15.52
C PHE A 15 -16.85 3.07 -14.17
N ILE A 16 -15.97 2.07 -14.07
CA ILE A 16 -15.61 1.41 -12.83
C ILE A 16 -15.13 2.55 -11.96
N SER A 17 -16.02 3.03 -11.10
CA SER A 17 -15.64 3.89 -10.01
C SER A 17 -14.64 3.06 -9.23
N ILE A 18 -13.36 3.41 -9.39
CA ILE A 18 -12.30 2.97 -8.50
C ILE A 18 -12.76 3.45 -7.15
N THR A 19 -13.42 2.54 -6.43
CA THR A 19 -13.71 2.67 -5.03
C THR A 19 -12.37 2.94 -4.41
N HIS A 20 -12.12 4.22 -4.10
CA HIS A 20 -11.01 4.60 -3.27
C HIS A 20 -11.35 3.96 -1.93
N VAL A 21 -10.87 2.73 -1.72
CA VAL A 21 -10.76 2.14 -0.41
C VAL A 21 -9.93 3.15 0.35
N CYS A 22 -10.60 3.98 1.14
CA CYS A 22 -9.96 4.98 1.96
C CYS A 22 -9.25 4.20 3.06
N ILE A 23 -8.02 3.78 2.77
CA ILE A 23 -7.16 3.15 3.74
C ILE A 23 -6.86 4.22 4.78
N ARG A 24 -7.47 4.07 5.96
CA ARG A 24 -7.31 5.01 7.06
C ARG A 24 -6.07 4.62 7.87
N TYR A 25 -4.98 5.34 7.66
CA TYR A 25 -3.71 5.16 8.37
C TYR A 25 -3.71 5.77 9.80
N GLY A 26 -4.85 5.75 10.49
CA GLY A 26 -5.05 6.37 11.82
C GLY A 26 -5.38 7.87 11.78
N SER A 27 -5.67 8.45 12.95
CA SER A 27 -6.25 9.81 13.09
C SER A 27 -5.25 10.97 13.08
N ALA A 28 -3.94 10.69 13.09
CA ALA A 28 -2.90 11.71 13.23
C ALA A 28 -2.32 12.23 11.89
N LEU A 29 -2.84 11.74 10.76
CA LEU A 29 -2.45 12.14 9.41
C LEU A 29 -3.53 13.00 8.78
N LEU A 30 -3.11 13.96 7.95
CA LEU A 30 -4.04 14.74 7.14
C LEU A 30 -4.74 13.83 6.11
N PRO A 31 -5.93 14.21 5.64
CA PRO A 31 -6.61 13.47 4.58
C PRO A 31 -5.70 13.31 3.35
N GLY A 32 -5.51 12.08 2.89
CA GLY A 32 -4.65 11.76 1.75
C GLY A 32 -3.13 11.66 2.03
N GLU A 33 -2.65 12.17 3.17
CA GLU A 33 -1.22 12.13 3.53
C GLU A 33 -0.72 10.69 3.67
N GLY A 34 -1.45 9.85 4.41
CA GLY A 34 -1.07 8.44 4.61
C GLY A 34 -1.06 7.61 3.33
N SER A 35 -1.99 7.88 2.41
CA SER A 35 -2.05 7.18 1.11
C SER A 35 -0.82 7.51 0.26
N ALA A 36 -0.44 8.79 0.20
CA ALA A 36 0.75 9.22 -0.52
C ALA A 36 2.02 8.60 0.08
N MET A 37 2.16 8.60 1.41
CA MET A 37 3.30 8.00 2.10
C MET A 37 3.39 6.48 1.86
N ALA A 38 2.27 5.76 1.91
CA ALA A 38 2.24 4.32 1.66
C ALA A 38 2.71 3.95 0.25
N ALA A 39 2.40 4.77 -0.76
CA ALA A 39 2.87 4.54 -2.13
C ALA A 39 4.41 4.60 -2.23
N TYR A 40 5.08 5.49 -1.47
CA TYR A 40 6.55 5.55 -1.43
C TYR A 40 7.13 4.35 -0.68
N VAL A 41 6.52 3.94 0.43
CA VAL A 41 6.95 2.76 1.21
C VAL A 41 6.84 1.48 0.38
N GLN A 42 5.75 1.30 -0.37
CA GLN A 42 5.58 0.16 -1.27
C GLN A 42 6.60 0.14 -2.41
N GLN A 43 7.06 1.32 -2.85
CA GLN A 43 8.13 1.45 -3.84
C GLN A 43 9.54 1.31 -3.23
N GLY A 44 9.66 1.15 -1.90
CA GLY A 44 10.94 1.12 -1.20
C GLY A 44 11.71 2.45 -1.25
N LYS A 45 11.03 3.54 -1.57
CA LYS A 45 11.63 4.86 -1.71
C LYS A 45 11.52 5.66 -0.41
N ARG A 46 12.49 6.54 -0.19
CA ARG A 46 12.43 7.54 0.89
C ARG A 46 11.19 8.42 0.73
N ILE A 47 10.49 8.69 1.84
CA ILE A 47 9.37 9.63 1.87
C ILE A 47 9.94 11.06 1.76
N PRO A 48 9.56 11.85 0.73
CA PRO A 48 10.15 13.16 0.49
C PRO A 48 9.68 14.21 1.51
N ARG A 49 10.61 15.07 1.96
CA ARG A 49 10.30 16.27 2.75
C ARG A 49 9.82 17.41 1.83
N ARG A 50 9.10 18.41 2.36
CA ARG A 50 8.58 19.57 1.58
C ARG A 50 9.67 20.28 0.76
N GLY A 51 10.89 20.37 1.29
CA GLY A 51 12.03 21.00 0.60
C GLY A 51 12.81 20.10 -0.35
N GLU A 52 12.36 18.86 -0.53
CA GLU A 52 13.03 17.83 -1.35
C GLU A 52 12.24 17.48 -2.62
N ILE A 53 11.09 18.15 -2.82
CA ILE A 53 10.27 17.95 -4.01
C ILE A 53 11.09 18.37 -5.24
N GLY A 54 11.48 17.40 -6.05
CA GLY A 54 12.31 17.60 -7.24
C GLY A 54 13.73 17.04 -7.17
N LEU A 55 14.15 16.52 -6.01
CA LEU A 55 15.39 15.76 -5.86
C LEU A 55 15.09 14.26 -5.72
N SER A 56 15.96 13.41 -6.27
CA SER A 56 15.85 11.96 -6.03
C SER A 56 16.33 11.62 -4.61
N GLY A 57 15.84 10.50 -4.07
CA GLY A 57 16.28 10.00 -2.76
C GLY A 57 17.79 9.77 -2.70
N ASP A 58 18.38 9.33 -3.81
CA ASP A 58 19.82 9.04 -3.93
C ASP A 58 20.65 10.33 -3.90
N GLN A 59 20.21 11.37 -4.62
CA GLN A 59 20.86 12.69 -4.59
C GLN A 59 20.88 13.28 -3.17
N ILE A 60 19.77 13.12 -2.43
CA ILE A 60 19.68 13.58 -1.04
C ILE A 60 20.67 12.82 -0.15
N ALA A 61 20.79 11.51 -0.33
CA ALA A 61 21.73 10.69 0.44
C ALA A 61 23.19 11.09 0.16
N GLU A 62 23.52 11.42 -1.10
CA GLU A 62 24.84 11.94 -1.46
C GLU A 62 25.14 13.30 -0.80
N PHE A 63 24.18 14.23 -0.79
CA PHE A 63 24.35 15.51 -0.11
C PHE A 63 24.49 15.36 1.41
N GLU A 64 23.69 14.47 2.03
CA GLU A 64 23.81 14.17 3.46
C GLU A 64 25.18 13.53 3.78
N LYS A 65 25.69 12.64 2.92
CA LYS A 65 27.03 12.03 3.05
C LYS A 65 28.16 13.04 2.90
N ALA A 66 28.01 14.03 2.01
CA ALA A 66 28.96 15.13 1.85
C ALA A 66 28.96 16.11 3.04
N GLY A 67 28.04 15.96 4.01
CA GLY A 67 27.94 16.78 5.21
C GLY A 67 26.98 17.96 5.09
N TYR A 68 26.22 18.06 4.00
CA TYR A 68 25.16 19.07 3.88
C TYR A 68 23.98 18.71 4.77
N VAL A 69 23.46 19.70 5.49
CA VAL A 69 22.25 19.56 6.31
C VAL A 69 21.06 20.08 5.51
N MET A 70 20.13 19.19 5.18
CA MET A 70 18.91 19.55 4.46
C MET A 70 18.04 20.53 5.26
N SER A 71 17.37 21.44 4.53
CA SER A 71 16.51 22.45 5.13
C SER A 71 15.40 21.81 5.98
N GLY A 72 15.22 22.31 7.21
CA GLY A 72 14.26 21.78 8.18
C GLY A 72 14.79 20.66 9.09
N ASN A 73 15.93 20.04 8.76
CA ASN A 73 16.47 18.93 9.56
C ASN A 73 17.12 19.38 10.89
N ARG A 74 17.30 20.69 11.11
CA ARG A 74 17.83 21.25 12.37
C ARG A 74 16.81 21.28 13.52
N HIS A 75 15.51 21.15 13.24
CA HIS A 75 14.45 21.26 14.25
C HIS A 75 14.09 19.89 14.84
N GLN A 76 14.64 19.55 16.01
CA GLN A 76 14.44 18.25 16.66
C GLN A 76 12.94 17.91 16.89
N ARG A 77 12.15 18.88 17.38
CA ARG A 77 10.71 18.66 17.65
C ARG A 77 9.91 18.32 16.40
N MET A 78 10.19 19.00 15.28
CA MET A 78 9.51 18.74 14.01
C MET A 78 9.95 17.41 13.41
N ASN A 79 11.24 17.08 13.50
CA ASN A 79 11.77 15.80 13.05
C ASN A 79 11.14 14.63 13.81
N ALA A 80 10.95 14.76 15.12
CA ALA A 80 10.28 13.74 15.92
C ALA A 80 8.81 13.54 15.49
N VAL A 81 8.07 14.62 15.22
CA VAL A 81 6.69 14.55 14.70
C VAL A 81 6.66 13.88 13.34
N ARG A 82 7.60 14.22 12.45
CA ARG A 82 7.75 13.61 11.13
C ARG A 82 8.02 12.10 11.26
N LEU A 83 9.02 11.70 12.02
CA LEU A 83 9.36 10.29 12.25
C LEU A 83 8.17 9.52 12.83
N ARG A 84 7.43 10.12 13.77
CA ARG A 84 6.22 9.50 14.31
C ARG A 84 5.17 9.23 13.21
N LYS A 85 4.93 10.21 12.32
CA LYS A 85 3.99 10.04 11.20
C LYS A 85 4.47 8.98 10.21
N GLU A 86 5.76 8.95 9.89
CA GLU A 86 6.36 7.94 9.02
C GLU A 86 6.21 6.55 9.62
N ASN A 87 6.59 6.37 10.89
CA ASN A 87 6.46 5.11 11.60
C ASN A 87 5.00 4.64 11.69
N GLN A 88 4.04 5.55 11.82
CA GLN A 88 2.62 5.19 11.84
C GLN A 88 2.17 4.54 10.52
N VAL A 89 2.65 5.06 9.38
CA VAL A 89 2.33 4.49 8.06
C VAL A 89 3.05 3.15 7.88
N ILE A 90 4.34 3.09 8.26
CA ILE A 90 5.15 1.87 8.17
C ILE A 90 4.53 0.75 9.01
N SER A 91 4.22 0.99 10.29
CA SER A 91 3.59 -0.01 11.16
C SER A 91 2.22 -0.48 10.63
N ALA A 92 1.45 0.42 10.01
CA ALA A 92 0.17 0.05 9.43
C ALA A 92 0.34 -0.84 8.18
N GLU A 93 1.29 -0.52 7.30
CA GLU A 93 1.59 -1.32 6.12
C GLU A 93 2.22 -2.66 6.48
N GLU A 94 3.18 -2.70 7.41
CA GLU A 94 3.77 -3.95 7.93
C GLU A 94 2.70 -4.86 8.50
N LYS A 95 1.80 -4.33 9.34
CA LYS A 95 0.68 -5.10 9.89
C LYS A 95 -0.22 -5.63 8.78
N ARG A 96 -0.48 -4.85 7.73
CA ARG A 96 -1.28 -5.28 6.58
C ARG A 96 -0.60 -6.43 5.83
N LEU A 97 0.70 -6.31 5.57
CA LEU A 97 1.50 -7.34 4.90
C LEU A 97 1.51 -8.64 5.71
N VAL A 98 1.70 -8.56 7.02
CA VAL A 98 1.65 -9.74 7.92
C VAL A 98 0.29 -10.43 7.89
N LEU A 99 -0.81 -9.65 7.91
CA LEU A 99 -2.16 -10.21 7.86
C LEU A 99 -2.48 -10.85 6.50
N GLN A 100 -2.06 -10.22 5.40
CA GLN A 100 -2.22 -10.79 4.06
C GLN A 100 -1.46 -12.11 3.94
N HIS A 101 -0.21 -12.15 4.42
CA HIS A 101 0.57 -13.37 4.44
C HIS A 101 -0.09 -14.45 5.30
N ALA A 102 -0.58 -14.12 6.50
CA ALA A 102 -1.29 -15.08 7.35
C ALA A 102 -2.55 -15.65 6.68
N GLN A 103 -3.30 -14.81 5.95
CA GLN A 103 -4.47 -15.24 5.19
C GLN A 103 -4.10 -16.16 4.03
N GLU A 104 -3.05 -15.83 3.29
CA GLU A 104 -2.54 -16.66 2.18
C GLU A 104 -2.09 -18.04 2.68
N GLN A 105 -1.36 -18.09 3.80
CA GLN A 105 -0.93 -19.34 4.42
C GLN A 105 -2.13 -20.19 4.87
N LYS A 106 -3.18 -19.56 5.41
CA LYS A 106 -4.42 -20.24 5.78
C LYS A 106 -5.11 -20.85 4.57
N LEU A 107 -5.27 -20.09 3.48
CA LEU A 107 -5.89 -20.56 2.24
C LEU A 107 -5.09 -21.72 1.62
N ARG A 108 -3.75 -21.61 1.62
CA ARG A 108 -2.88 -22.68 1.14
C ARG A 108 -3.08 -23.98 1.94
N ARG A 109 -3.11 -23.89 3.27
CA ARG A 109 -3.37 -25.03 4.15
C ARG A 109 -4.76 -25.63 3.91
N GLU A 110 -5.79 -24.81 3.74
CA GLU A 110 -7.15 -25.27 3.44
C GLU A 110 -7.20 -26.00 2.09
N ASN A 111 -6.52 -25.49 1.06
CA ASN A 111 -6.44 -26.14 -0.24
C ASN A 111 -5.71 -27.50 -0.17
N GLU A 112 -4.62 -27.60 0.59
CA GLU A 112 -3.91 -28.86 0.82
C GLU A 112 -4.81 -29.89 1.51
N ILE A 113 -5.57 -29.49 2.53
CA ILE A 113 -6.54 -30.35 3.22
C ILE A 113 -7.66 -30.80 2.26
N ILE A 114 -8.20 -29.89 1.43
CA ILE A 114 -9.24 -30.22 0.46
C ILE A 114 -8.73 -31.21 -0.58
N SER A 115 -7.49 -31.04 -1.07
CA SER A 115 -6.87 -32.00 -2.00
C SER A 115 -6.74 -33.38 -1.37
N GLY A 116 -6.19 -33.47 -0.16
CA GLY A 116 -6.06 -34.74 0.55
C GLY A 116 -7.41 -35.41 0.81
N PHE A 117 -8.46 -34.64 1.13
CA PHE A 117 -9.80 -35.21 1.31
C PHE A 117 -10.40 -35.74 -0.01
N ARG A 118 -10.19 -35.05 -1.13
CA ARG A 118 -10.64 -35.51 -2.46
C ARG A 118 -9.96 -36.82 -2.87
N GLU A 119 -8.67 -36.98 -2.58
CA GLU A 119 -7.93 -38.21 -2.85
C GLU A 119 -8.52 -39.40 -2.07
N ILE A 120 -8.75 -39.24 -0.77
CA ILE A 120 -9.34 -40.28 0.09
C ILE A 120 -10.74 -40.69 -0.39
N LEU A 121 -11.59 -39.72 -0.77
CA LEU A 121 -12.91 -40.03 -1.32
C LEU A 121 -12.82 -40.76 -2.66
N GLY A 122 -11.90 -40.37 -3.54
CA GLY A 122 -11.65 -41.03 -4.81
C GLY A 122 -11.17 -42.48 -4.64
N GLU A 123 -10.36 -42.76 -3.63
CA GLU A 123 -9.94 -44.13 -3.30
C GLU A 123 -11.09 -44.99 -2.77
N LYS A 124 -11.94 -44.44 -1.90
CA LYS A 124 -13.12 -45.17 -1.39
C LYS A 124 -14.12 -45.52 -2.49
N LEU A 125 -14.37 -44.59 -3.42
CA LEU A 125 -15.27 -44.79 -4.57
C LEU A 125 -14.75 -45.79 -5.61
N LYS A 126 -13.43 -46.04 -5.68
CA LYS A 126 -12.85 -47.05 -6.59
C LYS A 126 -12.84 -48.47 -6.02
N LYS A 127 -13.08 -48.60 -4.71
CA LYS A 127 -12.98 -49.87 -3.97
C LYS A 127 -14.33 -50.56 -3.80
N GLU A 128 -15.42 -49.83 -4.00
CA GLU A 128 -16.76 -50.38 -4.29
C GLU A 128 -16.92 -50.67 -5.78
#